data_AF-A0A2K3JQ43-F1
#
_entry.id   AF-A0A2K3JQ43-F1
#
_cell.length_a   1.000
_cell.length_b   1.000
_cell.length_c   1.000
_cell.angle_alpha   90.00
_cell.angle_beta   90.00
_cell.angle_gamma   90.00
#
_symmetry.space_group_name_H-M   'P 1'
#
loop_
_entity.id
_entity.type
_entity.pdbx_description
1 polymer ?
#
loop_
_entity_poly.entity_id
_entity_poly.type
_entity_poly.pdbx_seq_one_letter_code
_entity_poly.pdbx_strand_id
1 'polypeptide(L)'
;MSMKPEIMKRYLRIPTAHEIWSALSKAFYDGSGELQVFALNQRAFAARQNGRSLSEYYGELIEIFRELDHRDTVNMKDPDDAIAYKKSIDRLRVHIFLAGLDDIFDQVRGEILRKDPTPGLEECHGLIRREAVRHATLKGEIRDSETTAMMTRNRQKPVKSEDKCTHCDKTG
;
A
#
# COMPACT_ATOMS: atom_id res chain seq x y z
N MET A 1 3.00 -29.85 13.36
CA MET A 1 1.60 -30.22 13.70
C MET A 1 1.61 -31.64 14.25
N SER A 2 0.92 -31.92 15.36
CA SER A 2 0.77 -33.27 15.92
C SER A 2 -0.66 -33.76 15.70
N MET A 3 -0.81 -35.03 15.33
CA MET A 3 -2.12 -35.63 15.01
C MET A 3 -2.89 -35.95 16.29
N LYS A 4 -4.15 -35.52 16.36
CA LYS A 4 -5.01 -35.80 17.53
C LYS A 4 -5.33 -37.30 17.64
N PRO A 5 -5.36 -37.90 18.85
CA PRO A 5 -5.64 -39.32 19.05
C PRO A 5 -6.95 -39.82 18.42
N GLU A 6 -7.95 -38.95 18.32
CA GLU A 6 -9.28 -39.21 17.75
C GLU A 6 -9.23 -39.42 16.24
N ILE A 7 -8.31 -38.70 15.57
CA ILE A 7 -8.04 -38.88 14.14
C ILE A 7 -7.26 -40.19 13.95
N MET A 8 -6.27 -40.45 14.81
CA MET A 8 -5.43 -41.65 14.75
C MET A 8 -6.23 -42.96 14.85
N LYS A 9 -7.25 -43.00 15.71
CA LYS A 9 -8.14 -44.17 15.85
C LYS A 9 -8.78 -44.63 14.53
N ARG A 10 -9.00 -43.72 13.57
CA ARG A 10 -9.62 -44.02 12.28
C ARG A 10 -8.69 -44.72 11.29
N TYR A 11 -7.37 -44.62 11.51
CA TYR A 11 -6.35 -45.14 10.59
C TYR A 11 -5.54 -46.32 11.18
N LEU A 12 -5.86 -46.77 12.41
CA LEU A 12 -5.16 -47.86 13.12
C LEU A 12 -5.14 -49.21 12.39
N ARG A 13 -6.09 -49.44 11.50
CA ARG A 13 -6.21 -50.71 10.75
C ARG A 13 -5.55 -50.67 9.37
N ILE A 14 -4.92 -49.56 9.02
CA ILE A 14 -4.22 -49.44 7.75
C ILE A 14 -2.81 -50.04 7.91
N PRO A 15 -2.46 -51.06 7.11
CA PRO A 15 -1.29 -51.90 7.36
C PRO A 15 0.05 -51.22 7.08
N THR A 16 0.09 -50.17 6.25
CA THR A 16 1.36 -49.51 5.90
C THR A 16 1.34 -48.01 6.21
N ALA A 17 2.50 -47.48 6.61
CA ALA A 17 2.68 -46.05 6.82
C ALA A 17 2.37 -45.24 5.56
N HIS A 18 2.71 -45.77 4.38
CA HIS A 18 2.40 -45.15 3.09
C HIS A 18 0.88 -45.00 2.87
N GLU A 19 0.10 -46.04 3.15
CA GLU A 19 -1.36 -45.97 3.04
C GLU A 19 -1.99 -45.04 4.08
N ILE A 20 -1.44 -44.99 5.30
CA ILE A 20 -1.88 -44.02 6.32
C ILE A 20 -1.64 -42.60 5.81
N TRP A 21 -0.45 -42.30 5.29
CA TRP A 21 -0.14 -40.99 4.71
C TRP A 21 -0.99 -40.67 3.47
N SER A 22 -1.27 -41.65 2.62
CA SER A 22 -2.16 -41.48 1.45
C SER A 22 -3.61 -41.18 1.87
N ALA A 23 -4.12 -41.89 2.87
CA ALA A 23 -5.49 -41.70 3.37
C ALA A 23 -5.63 -40.39 4.16
N LEU A 24 -4.60 -40.00 4.92
CA LEU A 24 -4.53 -38.69 5.58
C LEU A 24 -4.43 -37.56 4.55
N SER A 25 -3.60 -37.73 3.53
CA SER A 25 -3.51 -36.78 2.41
C SER A 25 -4.89 -36.64 1.75
N LYS A 26 -5.53 -37.71 1.29
CA LYS A 26 -6.88 -37.61 0.69
C LYS A 26 -7.94 -36.98 1.62
N ALA A 27 -7.83 -37.16 2.93
CA ALA A 27 -8.83 -36.67 3.89
C ALA A 27 -8.56 -35.24 4.39
N PHE A 28 -7.31 -34.78 4.40
CA PHE A 28 -6.90 -33.53 5.05
C PHE A 28 -5.95 -32.66 4.21
N TYR A 29 -5.34 -33.22 3.18
CA TYR A 29 -4.66 -32.47 2.14
C TYR A 29 -5.73 -32.04 1.14
N ASP A 30 -5.91 -30.74 0.99
CA ASP A 30 -6.86 -30.13 0.05
C ASP A 30 -6.50 -30.37 -1.42
N GLY A 31 -5.45 -31.16 -1.69
CA GLY A 31 -5.08 -31.67 -3.01
C GLY A 31 -4.66 -30.59 -4.01
N SER A 32 -4.85 -29.33 -3.64
CA SER A 32 -4.76 -28.19 -4.53
C SER A 32 -4.39 -27.01 -3.66
N GLY A 33 -3.27 -26.38 -3.99
CA GLY A 33 -2.95 -25.05 -3.46
C GLY A 33 -4.03 -24.01 -3.77
N GLU A 34 -5.09 -24.38 -4.51
CA GLU A 34 -6.22 -23.55 -4.92
C GLU A 34 -7.00 -22.95 -3.76
N LEU A 35 -7.21 -23.65 -2.63
CA LEU A 35 -7.86 -23.02 -1.48
C LEU A 35 -7.00 -21.88 -0.91
N GLN A 36 -5.67 -22.08 -0.91
CA GLN A 36 -4.71 -21.07 -0.45
C GLN A 36 -4.60 -19.92 -1.48
N VAL A 37 -4.56 -20.22 -2.78
CA VAL A 37 -4.59 -19.24 -3.87
C VAL A 37 -5.89 -18.42 -3.82
N PHE A 38 -7.03 -19.05 -3.58
CA PHE A 38 -8.31 -18.38 -3.38
C PHE A 38 -8.25 -17.43 -2.18
N ALA A 39 -7.76 -17.89 -1.03
CA ALA A 39 -7.62 -17.06 0.16
C ALA A 39 -6.66 -15.88 -0.07
N LEU A 40 -5.55 -16.09 -0.76
CA LEU A 40 -4.59 -15.05 -1.13
C LEU A 40 -5.21 -14.03 -2.10
N ASN A 41 -5.93 -14.49 -3.12
CA ASN A 41 -6.65 -13.61 -4.03
C ASN A 41 -7.70 -12.78 -3.28
N GLN A 42 -8.51 -13.40 -2.43
CA GLN A 42 -9.48 -12.69 -1.61
C GLN A 42 -8.81 -11.61 -0.75
N ARG A 43 -7.69 -11.93 -0.09
CA ARG A 43 -6.90 -10.97 0.67
C ARG A 43 -6.36 -9.84 -0.20
N ALA A 44 -5.79 -10.14 -1.37
CA ALA A 44 -5.29 -9.13 -2.30
C ALA A 44 -6.38 -8.13 -2.72
N PHE A 45 -7.55 -8.63 -3.14
CA PHE A 45 -8.65 -7.79 -3.59
C PHE A 45 -9.34 -7.01 -2.46
N ALA A 46 -9.32 -7.53 -1.23
CA ALA A 46 -9.89 -6.88 -0.06
C ALA A 46 -8.91 -5.94 0.66
N ALA A 47 -7.61 -6.01 0.37
CA ALA A 47 -6.59 -5.18 1.01
C ALA A 47 -6.87 -3.70 0.75
N ARG A 48 -6.84 -2.90 1.82
CA ARG A 48 -7.02 -1.45 1.80
C ARG A 48 -6.01 -0.81 2.74
N GLN A 49 -5.56 0.40 2.43
CA GLN A 49 -4.67 1.19 3.27
C GLN A 49 -5.36 1.48 4.61
N ASN A 50 -6.59 1.99 4.58
CA ASN A 50 -7.44 2.22 5.76
C ASN A 50 -6.73 3.02 6.86
N GLY A 51 -6.01 4.08 6.48
CA GLY A 51 -5.26 4.94 7.40
C GLY A 51 -3.95 4.36 7.93
N ARG A 52 -3.58 3.11 7.56
CA ARG A 52 -2.24 2.56 7.82
C ARG A 52 -1.19 3.29 6.99
N SER A 53 0.08 3.14 7.37
CA SER A 53 1.16 3.73 6.58
C SER A 53 1.23 3.11 5.19
N LEU A 54 1.69 3.89 4.21
CA LEU A 54 1.90 3.39 2.84
C LEU A 54 2.86 2.20 2.79
N SER A 55 3.87 2.19 3.66
CA SER A 55 4.85 1.10 3.72
C SER A 55 4.25 -0.20 4.23
N GLU A 56 3.37 -0.15 5.23
CA GLU A 56 2.68 -1.34 5.74
C GLU A 56 1.73 -1.91 4.69
N TYR A 57 0.93 -1.05 4.06
CA TYR A 57 -0.01 -1.48 3.02
C TYR A 57 0.71 -2.05 1.79
N TYR A 58 1.76 -1.38 1.30
CA TYR A 58 2.56 -1.87 0.19
C TYR A 58 3.28 -3.18 0.54
N GLY A 59 3.84 -3.28 1.75
CA GLY A 59 4.48 -4.50 2.25
C GLY A 59 3.54 -5.70 2.25
N GLU A 60 2.32 -5.54 2.79
CA GLU A 60 1.29 -6.58 2.80
C GLU A 60 0.97 -7.10 1.38
N LEU A 61 0.79 -6.19 0.41
CA LEU A 61 0.53 -6.58 -0.97
C LEU A 61 1.70 -7.33 -1.60
N ILE A 62 2.94 -6.89 -1.36
CA ILE A 62 4.14 -7.55 -1.88
C ILE A 62 4.27 -8.97 -1.32
N GLU A 63 3.98 -9.17 -0.04
CA GLU A 63 3.96 -10.51 0.57
C GLU A 63 2.92 -11.41 -0.09
N ILE A 64 1.68 -10.92 -0.26
CA ILE A 64 0.61 -11.68 -0.91
C ILE A 64 0.98 -12.03 -2.36
N PHE A 65 1.50 -11.06 -3.13
CA PHE A 65 1.88 -11.27 -4.52
C PHE A 65 3.02 -12.26 -4.67
N ARG A 66 4.02 -12.23 -3.78
CA ARG A 66 5.11 -13.21 -3.76
C ARG A 66 4.61 -14.62 -3.45
N GLU A 67 3.66 -14.75 -2.52
CA GLU A 67 3.08 -16.05 -2.21
C GLU A 67 2.23 -16.59 -3.37
N LEU A 68 1.49 -15.71 -4.06
CA LEU A 68 0.80 -16.06 -5.32
C LEU A 68 1.78 -16.49 -6.41
N ASP A 69 2.89 -15.76 -6.60
CA ASP A 69 3.93 -16.12 -7.57
C ASP A 69 4.55 -17.49 -7.27
N HIS A 70 4.78 -17.79 -6.00
CA HIS A 70 5.32 -19.10 -5.59
C HIS A 70 4.36 -20.26 -5.89
N ARG A 71 3.07 -19.99 -5.90
CA ARG A 71 2.01 -20.99 -6.11
C ARG A 71 1.55 -21.08 -7.56
N ASP A 72 2.00 -20.18 -8.41
CA ASP A 72 1.69 -20.22 -9.83
C ASP A 72 2.36 -21.44 -10.47
N THR A 73 1.54 -22.32 -11.05
CA THR A 73 1.99 -23.54 -11.72
C THR A 73 1.87 -23.45 -13.24
N VAL A 74 1.50 -22.28 -13.76
CA VAL A 74 1.32 -22.05 -15.19
C VAL A 74 2.65 -22.23 -15.92
N ASN A 75 2.71 -23.20 -16.82
CA ASN A 75 3.86 -23.47 -17.66
C ASN A 75 3.56 -23.05 -19.10
N MET A 76 4.12 -21.92 -19.52
CA MET A 76 3.96 -21.39 -20.88
C MET A 76 5.11 -21.88 -21.76
N LYS A 77 4.77 -22.46 -22.92
CA LYS A 77 5.76 -22.97 -23.89
C LYS A 77 6.30 -21.88 -24.79
N ASP A 78 5.49 -20.86 -25.08
CA ASP A 78 5.86 -19.74 -25.92
C ASP A 78 6.40 -18.58 -25.06
N PRO A 79 7.58 -18.02 -25.40
CA PRO A 79 8.16 -16.91 -24.65
C PRO A 79 7.36 -15.61 -24.71
N ASP A 80 6.70 -15.32 -25.84
CA ASP A 80 5.93 -14.09 -26.01
C ASP A 80 4.64 -14.16 -25.18
N ASP A 81 4.00 -15.34 -25.12
CA ASP A 81 2.88 -15.60 -24.22
C ASP A 81 3.26 -15.42 -22.75
N ALA A 82 4.45 -15.90 -22.35
CA ALA A 82 4.96 -15.72 -20.98
C ALA A 82 5.17 -14.25 -20.62
N ILE A 83 5.69 -13.45 -21.56
CA ILE A 83 5.85 -12.00 -21.39
C ILE A 83 4.48 -11.32 -21.28
N ALA A 84 3.53 -11.67 -22.16
CA ALA A 84 2.18 -11.12 -22.15
C ALA A 84 1.43 -11.44 -20.84
N TYR A 85 1.55 -12.68 -20.37
CA TYR A 85 1.00 -13.12 -19.09
C TYR A 85 1.56 -12.32 -17.93
N LYS A 86 2.89 -12.22 -17.83
CA LYS A 86 3.54 -11.43 -16.77
C LYS A 86 3.08 -9.97 -16.79
N LYS A 87 3.00 -9.36 -17.99
CA LYS A 87 2.48 -8.00 -18.17
C LYS A 87 1.03 -7.88 -17.69
N SER A 88 0.19 -8.89 -17.91
CA SER A 88 -1.20 -8.90 -17.43
C SER A 88 -1.28 -8.96 -15.90
N ILE A 89 -0.44 -9.79 -15.26
CA ILE A 89 -0.35 -9.93 -13.80
C ILE A 89 0.18 -8.64 -13.17
N ASP A 90 1.25 -8.07 -13.72
CA ASP A 90 1.83 -6.82 -13.23
C ASP A 90 0.82 -5.67 -13.33
N ARG A 91 0.03 -5.59 -14.42
CA ARG A 91 -1.05 -4.62 -14.55
C ARG A 91 -2.15 -4.82 -13.51
N LEU A 92 -2.56 -6.06 -13.25
CA LEU A 92 -3.55 -6.37 -12.21
C LEU A 92 -3.06 -5.94 -10.83
N ARG A 93 -1.78 -6.17 -10.51
CA ARG A 93 -1.16 -5.76 -9.24
C ARG A 93 -1.16 -4.26 -9.05
N VAL A 94 -0.87 -3.50 -10.11
CA VAL A 94 -1.00 -2.02 -10.10
C VAL A 94 -2.43 -1.62 -9.77
N HIS A 95 -3.43 -2.23 -10.40
CA HIS A 95 -4.83 -1.91 -10.12
C HIS A 95 -5.23 -2.24 -8.68
N ILE A 96 -4.83 -3.40 -8.15
CA ILE A 96 -5.10 -3.79 -6.76
C ILE A 96 -4.48 -2.77 -5.80
N PHE A 97 -3.21 -2.41 -6.00
CA PHE A 97 -2.53 -1.41 -5.19
C PHE A 97 -3.28 -0.08 -5.19
N LEU A 98 -3.57 0.47 -6.37
CA LEU A 98 -4.23 1.77 -6.53
C LEU A 98 -5.66 1.79 -5.99
N ALA A 99 -6.41 0.69 -6.15
CA ALA A 99 -7.80 0.57 -5.71
C ALA A 99 -7.95 0.55 -4.19
N GLY A 100 -6.90 0.15 -3.46
CA GLY A 100 -6.93 0.14 -2.00
C GLY A 100 -6.24 1.32 -1.31
N LEU A 101 -5.73 2.30 -2.06
CA LEU A 101 -5.21 3.54 -1.47
C LEU A 101 -6.32 4.38 -0.84
N ASP A 102 -5.99 5.11 0.23
CA ASP A 102 -6.90 6.07 0.85
C ASP A 102 -7.22 7.25 -0.10
N ASP A 103 -8.40 7.84 0.07
CA ASP A 103 -8.98 8.86 -0.84
C ASP A 103 -8.11 10.12 -1.02
N ILE A 104 -7.19 10.37 -0.09
CA ILE A 104 -6.22 11.48 -0.20
C ILE A 104 -5.34 11.36 -1.45
N PHE A 105 -5.22 10.16 -2.03
CA PHE A 105 -4.41 9.89 -3.21
C PHE A 105 -5.21 9.85 -4.52
N ASP A 106 -6.49 10.22 -4.51
CA ASP A 106 -7.38 10.13 -5.68
C ASP A 106 -6.85 10.90 -6.90
N GLN A 107 -6.28 12.09 -6.68
CA GLN A 107 -5.72 12.90 -7.76
C GLN A 107 -4.54 12.19 -8.44
N VAL A 108 -3.53 11.79 -7.65
CA VAL A 108 -2.33 11.11 -8.17
C VAL A 108 -2.68 9.74 -8.77
N ARG A 109 -3.70 9.05 -8.23
CA ARG A 109 -4.24 7.82 -8.80
C ARG A 109 -4.78 8.05 -10.21
N GLY A 110 -5.56 9.11 -10.42
CA GLY A 110 -6.05 9.50 -11.74
C GLY A 110 -4.94 9.89 -12.71
N GLU A 111 -3.89 10.55 -12.23
CA GLU A 111 -2.71 10.90 -13.04
C GLU A 111 -1.91 9.66 -13.47
N ILE A 112 -1.71 8.70 -12.57
CA ILE A 112 -1.05 7.42 -12.87
C ILE A 112 -1.84 6.65 -13.95
N LEU A 113 -3.16 6.55 -13.80
CA LEU A 113 -4.01 5.81 -14.73
C LEU A 113 -4.11 6.45 -16.13
N ARG A 114 -3.78 7.73 -16.28
CA ARG A 114 -3.72 8.42 -17.58
C ARG A 114 -2.40 8.21 -18.33
N LYS A 115 -1.37 7.67 -17.69
CA LYS A 115 -0.08 7.40 -18.34
C LYS A 115 -0.18 6.21 -19.29
N ASP A 116 0.46 6.32 -20.45
CA ASP A 116 0.59 5.25 -21.44
C ASP A 116 2.08 5.04 -21.82
N PRO A 117 2.68 3.87 -21.49
CA PRO A 117 2.08 2.77 -20.73
C PRO A 117 1.88 3.14 -19.25
N THR A 118 0.92 2.49 -18.59
CA THR A 118 0.74 2.61 -17.15
C THR A 118 2.03 2.15 -16.44
N PRO A 119 2.57 2.94 -15.48
CA PRO A 119 3.77 2.59 -14.73
C PRO A 119 3.66 1.25 -14.01
N GLY A 120 4.82 0.62 -13.76
CA GLY A 120 4.90 -0.57 -12.93
C GLY A 120 4.55 -0.30 -11.47
N LEU A 121 4.34 -1.37 -10.70
CA LEU A 121 3.93 -1.30 -9.30
C LEU A 121 4.89 -0.48 -8.42
N GLU A 122 6.20 -0.69 -8.58
CA GLU A 122 7.22 0.03 -7.81
C GLU A 122 7.26 1.53 -8.14
N GLU A 123 7.13 1.88 -9.43
CA GLU A 123 7.07 3.28 -9.87
C GLU A 123 5.80 3.97 -9.35
N CYS A 124 4.66 3.27 -9.42
CA CYS A 124 3.40 3.74 -8.81
C CYS A 124 3.59 4.03 -7.33
N HIS A 125 4.15 3.09 -6.56
CA HIS A 125 4.44 3.30 -5.14
C HIS A 125 5.37 4.52 -4.91
N GLY A 126 6.40 4.70 -5.74
CA GLY A 126 7.28 5.87 -5.68
C GLY A 126 6.59 7.21 -5.98
N LEU A 127 5.60 7.22 -6.88
CA LEU A 127 4.77 8.40 -7.15
C LEU A 127 3.86 8.73 -5.97
N ILE A 128 3.16 7.73 -5.43
CA ILE A 128 2.28 7.88 -4.25
C ILE A 128 3.08 8.35 -3.03
N ARG A 129 4.28 7.79 -2.81
CA ARG A 129 5.15 8.21 -1.70
C ARG A 129 5.58 9.67 -1.81
N ARG A 130 5.94 10.14 -3.01
CA ARG A 130 6.25 11.55 -3.24
C ARG A 130 5.06 12.45 -2.93
N GLU A 131 3.87 12.02 -3.33
CA GLU A 131 2.63 12.74 -3.05
C GLU A 131 2.32 12.81 -1.55
N ALA A 132 2.53 11.71 -0.81
CA ALA A 132 2.36 11.68 0.64
C ALA A 132 3.27 12.68 1.37
N VAL A 133 4.53 12.80 0.93
CA VAL A 133 5.48 13.79 1.48
C VAL A 133 5.01 15.21 1.18
N ARG A 134 4.57 15.49 -0.06
CA ARG A 134 4.03 16.79 -0.46
C ARG A 134 2.84 17.20 0.42
N HIS A 135 1.90 16.29 0.64
CA HIS A 135 0.74 16.53 1.51
C HIS A 135 1.13 16.79 2.97
N ALA A 136 2.16 16.10 3.49
CA ALA A 136 2.65 16.32 4.84
C ALA A 136 3.27 17.72 5.00
N THR A 137 4.09 18.16 4.04
CA THR A 137 4.70 19.50 4.04
C THR A 137 3.63 20.60 3.98
N LEU A 138 2.66 20.49 3.07
CA LEU A 138 1.55 21.45 2.94
C LEU A 138 0.73 21.56 4.24
N LYS A 139 0.45 20.43 4.91
CA LYS A 139 -0.25 20.44 6.21
C LYS A 139 0.59 21.09 7.33
N GLY A 140 1.92 21.00 7.26
CA GLY A 140 2.82 21.72 8.17
C GLY A 140 2.77 23.23 7.95
N GLU A 141 2.85 23.67 6.69
CA GLU A 141 2.81 25.09 6.33
C GLU A 141 1.46 25.75 6.68
N ILE A 142 0.33 25.05 6.50
CA ILE A 142 -0.99 25.56 6.88
C ILE A 142 -1.08 25.75 8.41
N ARG A 143 -0.52 24.82 9.20
CA ARG A 143 -0.49 24.96 10.66
C ARG A 143 0.34 26.15 11.12
N ASP A 144 1.46 26.43 10.46
CA ASP A 144 2.32 27.58 10.76
C ASP A 144 1.72 28.91 10.26
N SER A 145 0.92 28.87 9.19
CA SER A 145 0.18 30.03 8.68
C SER A 145 -1.03 30.39 9.56
N GLU A 146 -1.78 29.39 10.05
CA GLU A 146 -2.93 29.59 10.95
C GLU A 146 -2.52 30.13 12.33
N THR A 147 -1.34 29.77 12.87
CA THR A 147 -0.78 30.41 14.08
C THR A 147 -0.39 31.88 13.86
N THR A 148 -0.18 32.29 12.61
CA THR A 148 0.22 33.67 12.26
C THR A 148 -0.99 34.56 11.91
N ALA A 149 -2.19 33.99 11.71
CA ALA A 149 -3.37 34.69 11.22
C ALA A 149 -4.33 35.24 12.32
N MET A 150 -3.91 35.31 13.59
CA MET A 150 -4.68 35.96 14.68
C MET A 150 -4.00 37.23 15.21
N MET A 151 -3.75 38.22 14.35
CA MET A 151 -3.57 39.61 14.81
C MET A 151 -4.25 40.59 13.84
N THR A 152 -5.56 40.75 13.96
CA THR A 152 -6.24 41.94 13.44
C THR A 152 -7.14 42.56 14.50
N ARG A 153 -6.67 43.69 15.06
CA ARG A 153 -7.34 45.01 15.11
C ARG A 153 -6.83 45.80 16.32
N ASN A 154 -5.98 46.79 16.06
CA ASN A 154 -6.43 48.15 16.34
C ASN A 154 -5.72 49.18 15.45
N ARG A 155 -6.49 49.84 14.60
CA ARG A 155 -6.07 51.00 13.81
C ARG A 155 -6.25 52.23 14.71
N GLN A 156 -5.17 52.77 15.24
CA GLN A 156 -5.10 54.17 15.66
C GLN A 156 -3.79 54.78 15.18
N LYS A 157 -3.91 55.73 14.25
CA LYS A 157 -2.96 56.82 13.98
C LYS A 157 -3.78 58.12 14.14
N PRO A 158 -3.19 59.33 14.28
CA PRO A 158 -1.75 59.68 14.32
C PRO A 158 -1.41 60.75 15.41
N VAL A 159 -0.16 60.86 15.87
CA VAL A 159 0.38 62.17 16.34
C VAL A 159 1.88 62.31 16.05
N LYS A 160 2.17 63.38 15.28
CA LYS A 160 3.33 64.27 15.12
C LYS A 160 4.79 63.78 15.23
N SER A 161 5.52 64.27 14.23
CA SER A 161 6.96 64.27 13.95
C SER A 161 7.82 64.97 14.99
N GLU A 162 9.00 64.41 15.25
CA GLU A 162 10.20 65.15 15.63
C GLU A 162 11.41 64.48 14.97
N ASP A 163 11.91 65.10 13.89
CA ASP A 163 13.19 64.76 13.29
C ASP A 163 14.31 65.24 14.22
N LYS A 164 15.03 64.32 14.84
CA LYS A 164 16.25 64.65 15.60
C LYS A 164 17.48 64.54 14.70
N CYS A 165 18.24 65.62 14.62
CA CYS A 165 19.52 65.67 13.90
C CYS A 165 20.57 64.85 14.66
N THR A 166 21.19 63.87 13.98
CA THR A 166 22.17 62.93 14.53
C THR A 166 23.57 63.51 14.79
N HIS A 167 23.75 64.83 14.73
CA HIS A 167 25.04 65.47 14.96
C HIS A 167 25.06 66.46 16.15
N CYS A 168 23.93 66.89 16.71
CA CYS A 168 23.99 67.91 17.78
C CYS A 168 22.95 67.81 18.90
N ASP A 169 22.20 66.71 19.01
CA ASP A 169 21.33 66.37 20.15
C ASP A 169 20.54 67.55 20.78
N LYS A 170 19.88 68.34 19.95
CA LYS A 170 18.86 69.30 20.39
C LYS A 170 17.57 69.11 19.62
N THR A 171 16.45 69.27 20.33
CA THR A 171 15.08 69.23 19.80
C THR A 171 14.59 70.66 19.61
N GLY A 172 13.91 70.91 18.49
CA GLY A 172 13.22 72.17 18.19
C GLY A 172 11.73 72.03 18.46
#